data_AF-A0A936GE19-F1
#
_entry.id   AF-A0A936GE19-F1
#
_cell.length_a   1.000
_cell.length_b   1.000
_cell.length_c   1.000
_cell.angle_alpha   90.00
_cell.angle_beta   90.00
_cell.angle_gamma   90.00
#
_symmetry.space_group_name_H-M   'P 1'
#
loop_
_entity.id
_entity.type
_entity.pdbx_description
1 polymer ?
#
loop_
_entity_poly.entity_id
_entity_poly.type
_entity_poly.pdbx_seq_one_letter_code
_entity_poly.pdbx_strand_id
1 'polypeptide(L)'
;METFDNEGVKHNWYKLTSSEYEGEKYKSEILDKICYSDLVYGRINKKLNQQLSKDQIEEMIITIIKETDSSGFNKKGKNIYITNNCRNVRLTINSYTNRIITADKLNNEQQTVNNVNMKQAK
;
A
#
# COMPACT_ATOMS: atom_id res chain seq x y z
N MET A 1 -15.42 -15.91 34.41
CA MET A 1 -14.71 -16.72 33.40
C MET A 1 -14.56 -15.83 32.17
N GLU A 2 -13.45 -15.09 32.15
CA GLU A 2 -12.64 -14.70 30.98
C GLU A 2 -13.13 -15.29 29.62
N THR A 3 -13.35 -14.56 28.51
CA THR A 3 -12.48 -13.52 27.92
C THR A 3 -13.05 -12.79 26.66
N PHE A 4 -12.38 -11.67 26.31
CA PHE A 4 -12.09 -11.03 24.99
C PHE A 4 -13.17 -10.22 24.25
N ASP A 5 -13.29 -8.98 24.74
CA ASP A 5 -13.50 -7.70 24.06
C ASP A 5 -13.15 -7.66 22.56
N ASN A 6 -14.17 -7.34 21.75
CA ASN A 6 -14.14 -7.20 20.28
C ASN A 6 -14.84 -5.88 19.84
N GLU A 7 -14.71 -4.82 20.65
CA GLU A 7 -15.52 -3.61 20.52
C GLU A 7 -15.06 -2.64 19.42
N GLY A 8 -13.87 -2.77 18.84
CA GLY A 8 -13.38 -1.80 17.85
C GLY A 8 -13.96 -1.95 16.43
N VAL A 9 -14.40 -3.15 16.07
CA VAL A 9 -14.70 -3.49 14.66
C VAL A 9 -16.21 -3.63 14.41
N LYS A 10 -17.02 -3.87 15.44
CA LYS A 10 -18.49 -4.03 15.30
C LYS A 10 -19.24 -2.74 14.93
N HIS A 11 -18.65 -1.56 15.09
CA HIS A 11 -19.38 -0.29 14.98
C HIS A 11 -19.33 0.37 13.60
N ASN A 12 -19.25 -0.34 12.47
CA ASN A 12 -19.56 0.27 11.16
C ASN A 12 -19.66 -0.64 9.92
N TRP A 13 -19.75 -1.97 10.05
CA TRP A 13 -19.63 -2.87 8.88
C TRP A 13 -20.66 -2.62 7.77
N TYR A 14 -21.79 -1.97 8.08
CA TYR A 14 -22.82 -1.60 7.13
C TYR A 14 -22.51 -0.33 6.30
N LYS A 15 -21.43 0.41 6.60
CA LYS A 15 -21.05 1.65 5.90
C LYS A 15 -19.91 1.50 4.91
N LEU A 16 -19.21 0.37 4.90
CA LEU A 16 -18.11 0.12 3.96
C LEU A 16 -18.67 -0.43 2.65
N THR A 17 -18.15 0.07 1.55
CA THR A 17 -18.30 -0.61 0.25
C THR A 17 -17.60 -1.97 0.30
N SER A 18 -18.03 -2.93 -0.54
CA SER A 18 -17.37 -4.24 -0.62
C SER A 18 -15.87 -4.12 -0.94
N SER A 19 -15.48 -3.11 -1.71
CA SER A 19 -14.07 -2.80 -1.99
C SER A 19 -13.29 -2.34 -0.76
N GLU A 20 -13.89 -1.50 0.10
CA GLU A 20 -13.22 -1.04 1.32
C GLU A 20 -13.12 -2.16 2.35
N TYR A 21 -14.15 -3.02 2.47
CA TYR A 21 -14.09 -4.21 3.31
C TYR A 21 -12.95 -5.15 2.91
N GLU A 22 -12.81 -5.43 1.60
CA GLU A 22 -11.69 -6.21 1.07
C GLU A 22 -10.35 -5.51 1.33
N GLY A 23 -10.30 -4.18 1.20
CA GLY A 23 -9.12 -3.39 1.51
C GLY A 23 -8.66 -3.52 2.96
N GLU A 24 -9.59 -3.40 3.93
CA GLU A 24 -9.30 -3.61 5.36
C GLU A 24 -8.81 -5.03 5.63
N LYS A 25 -9.44 -6.02 5.00
CA LYS A 25 -9.00 -7.41 5.09
C LYS A 25 -7.55 -7.57 4.61
N TYR A 26 -7.21 -7.06 3.42
CA TYR A 26 -5.84 -7.12 2.90
C TYR A 26 -4.85 -6.39 3.81
N LYS A 27 -5.20 -5.23 4.33
CA LYS A 27 -4.35 -4.46 5.25
C LYS A 27 -4.00 -5.27 6.49
N SER A 28 -5.00 -5.87 7.13
CA SER A 28 -4.78 -6.71 8.33
C SER A 28 -3.93 -7.94 8.04
N GLU A 29 -4.22 -8.69 6.96
CA GLU A 29 -3.48 -9.90 6.58
C GLU A 29 -2.02 -9.60 6.22
N ILE A 30 -1.77 -8.48 5.55
CA ILE A 30 -0.42 -8.07 5.17
C ILE A 30 0.38 -7.65 6.39
N LEU A 31 -0.19 -6.83 7.29
CA LEU A 31 0.54 -6.40 8.50
C LEU A 31 0.96 -7.57 9.39
N ASP A 32 0.18 -8.65 9.42
CA ASP A 32 0.47 -9.86 10.18
C ASP A 32 1.56 -10.73 9.53
N LYS A 33 1.60 -10.79 8.18
CA LYS A 33 2.36 -11.83 7.45
C LYS A 33 3.38 -11.29 6.45
N ILE A 34 3.59 -9.99 6.38
CA ILE A 34 4.50 -9.40 5.40
C ILE A 34 5.89 -10.00 5.56
N CYS A 35 6.48 -10.37 4.42
CA CYS A 35 7.82 -10.94 4.40
C CYS A 35 8.67 -10.36 3.27
N TYR A 36 9.97 -10.55 3.41
CA TYR A 36 11.00 -9.93 2.58
C TYR A 36 11.96 -10.99 2.06
N SER A 37 12.58 -10.73 0.91
CA SER A 37 13.69 -11.53 0.41
C SER A 37 14.79 -10.59 -0.04
N ASP A 38 16.07 -10.95 0.09
CA ASP A 38 17.18 -10.01 -0.09
C ASP A 38 17.15 -9.18 -1.39
N LEU A 39 16.66 -9.77 -2.48
CA LEU A 39 16.53 -9.09 -3.78
C LEU A 39 15.56 -7.90 -3.77
N VAL A 40 14.61 -7.84 -2.84
CA VAL A 40 13.57 -6.79 -2.81
C VAL A 40 14.14 -5.46 -2.34
N TYR A 41 15.10 -5.46 -1.40
CA TYR A 41 15.69 -4.24 -0.86
C TYR A 41 16.43 -3.48 -1.96
N GLY A 42 17.28 -4.18 -2.73
CA GLY A 42 17.98 -3.59 -3.87
C GLY A 42 17.02 -3.09 -4.96
N ARG A 43 15.94 -3.83 -5.22
CA ARG A 43 14.91 -3.41 -6.18
C ARG A 43 14.18 -2.14 -5.73
N ILE A 44 13.78 -2.05 -4.46
CA ILE A 44 13.09 -0.89 -3.88
C ILE A 44 13.99 0.35 -3.96
N ASN A 45 15.24 0.24 -3.51
CA ASN A 45 16.20 1.34 -3.60
C ASN A 45 16.39 1.84 -5.04
N LYS A 46 16.54 0.90 -6.00
CA LYS A 46 16.65 1.25 -7.42
C LYS A 46 15.40 1.97 -7.96
N LYS A 47 14.21 1.48 -7.61
CA LYS A 47 12.93 2.04 -8.08
C LYS A 47 12.60 3.39 -7.47
N LEU A 48 12.95 3.60 -6.20
CA LEU A 48 12.73 4.87 -5.50
C LEU A 48 13.88 5.86 -5.71
N ASN A 49 14.99 5.43 -6.31
CA ASN A 49 16.25 6.17 -6.42
C ASN A 49 16.74 6.64 -5.03
N GLN A 50 16.86 5.69 -4.11
CA GLN A 50 17.28 5.91 -2.72
C GLN A 50 18.34 4.88 -2.31
N GLN A 51 18.99 5.13 -1.18
CA GLN A 51 19.95 4.21 -0.55
C GLN A 51 19.56 3.97 0.90
N LEU A 52 18.43 3.30 1.11
CA LEU A 52 17.94 2.94 2.43
C LEU A 52 18.55 1.60 2.88
N SER A 53 18.80 1.49 4.18
CA SER A 53 19.08 0.20 4.84
C SER A 53 17.87 -0.72 4.81
N LYS A 54 18.05 -2.01 5.14
CA LYS A 54 16.94 -2.98 5.21
C LYS A 54 15.88 -2.53 6.21
N ASP A 55 16.30 -2.15 7.42
CA ASP A 55 15.41 -1.72 8.50
C ASP A 55 14.61 -0.47 8.10
N GLN A 56 15.24 0.51 7.46
CA GLN A 56 14.55 1.70 6.95
C GLN A 56 13.52 1.37 5.87
N ILE A 57 13.79 0.37 5.02
CA ILE A 57 12.82 -0.08 4.02
C ILE A 57 11.62 -0.76 4.69
N GLU A 58 11.86 -1.61 5.68
CA GLU A 58 10.80 -2.29 6.42
C GLU A 58 9.92 -1.31 7.19
N GLU A 59 10.53 -0.38 7.91
CA GLU A 59 9.83 0.69 8.62
C GLU A 59 9.00 1.56 7.66
N MET A 60 9.59 1.97 6.54
CA MET A 60 8.89 2.73 5.51
C MET A 60 7.67 1.96 4.98
N ILE A 61 7.82 0.66 4.69
CA ILE A 61 6.74 -0.18 4.17
C ILE A 61 5.61 -0.32 5.19
N ILE A 62 5.92 -0.63 6.45
CA ILE A 62 4.92 -0.77 7.51
C ILE A 62 4.19 0.55 7.71
N THR A 63 4.91 1.66 7.70
CA THR A 63 4.33 3.01 7.83
C THR A 63 3.38 3.31 6.67
N ILE A 64 3.79 3.05 5.42
CA ILE A 64 2.93 3.21 4.25
C ILE A 64 1.66 2.37 4.39
N ILE A 65 1.76 1.10 4.80
CA ILE A 65 0.60 0.21 4.93
C ILE A 65 -0.37 0.72 6.00
N LYS A 66 0.15 1.14 7.17
CA LYS A 66 -0.66 1.67 8.27
C LYS A 66 -1.39 2.96 7.92
N GLU A 67 -0.71 3.88 7.25
CA GLU A 67 -1.27 5.19 6.86
C GLU A 67 -2.18 5.11 5.63
N THR A 68 -2.12 4.04 4.84
CA THR A 68 -3.00 3.91 3.67
C THR A 68 -4.38 3.46 4.10
N ASP A 69 -5.41 4.18 3.68
CA ASP A 69 -6.81 3.79 3.85
C ASP A 69 -7.14 2.54 3.02
N SER A 70 -8.17 1.78 3.41
CA SER A 70 -8.59 0.56 2.70
C SER A 70 -8.87 0.76 1.21
N SER A 71 -9.36 1.94 0.81
CA SER A 71 -9.58 2.27 -0.61
C SER A 71 -8.28 2.29 -1.44
N GLY A 72 -7.13 2.45 -0.80
CA GLY A 72 -5.81 2.39 -1.43
C GLY A 72 -5.32 0.98 -1.74
N PHE A 73 -6.03 -0.06 -1.28
CA PHE A 73 -5.69 -1.47 -1.48
C PHE A 73 -6.49 -2.04 -2.65
N ASN A 74 -5.78 -2.54 -3.66
CA ASN A 74 -6.41 -3.12 -4.84
C ASN A 74 -5.70 -4.41 -5.26
N LYS A 75 -6.42 -5.52 -5.21
CA LYS A 75 -5.93 -6.81 -5.70
C LYS A 75 -6.22 -6.96 -7.19
N LYS A 76 -5.18 -7.23 -7.98
CA LYS A 76 -5.30 -7.64 -9.39
C LYS A 76 -4.51 -8.92 -9.62
N GLY A 77 -5.23 -10.01 -9.83
CA GLY A 77 -4.65 -11.34 -9.97
C GLY A 77 -3.80 -11.74 -8.75
N LYS A 78 -2.53 -12.06 -9.00
CA LYS A 78 -1.56 -12.51 -7.98
C LYS A 78 -0.96 -11.38 -7.11
N ASN A 79 -1.30 -10.12 -7.39
CA ASN A 79 -0.69 -8.97 -6.72
C ASN A 79 -1.74 -8.14 -6.00
N ILE A 80 -1.36 -7.61 -4.84
CA ILE A 80 -2.05 -6.54 -4.13
C ILE A 80 -1.23 -5.27 -4.31
N TYR A 81 -1.87 -4.21 -4.79
CA TYR A 81 -1.29 -2.89 -4.93
C TYR A 81 -1.78 -2.02 -3.80
N ILE A 82 -0.85 -1.36 -3.10
CA ILE A 82 -1.16 -0.41 -2.03
C ILE A 82 -0.70 0.96 -2.52
N THR A 83 -1.63 1.84 -2.79
CA THR A 83 -1.35 3.17 -3.34
C THR A 83 -1.52 4.20 -2.24
N ASN A 84 -0.41 4.80 -1.81
CA ASN A 84 -0.41 5.89 -0.85
C ASN A 84 -0.12 7.20 -1.58
N ASN A 85 -1.17 7.98 -1.84
CA ASN A 85 -1.06 9.25 -2.56
C ASN A 85 -0.30 10.30 -1.74
N CYS A 86 -0.44 10.32 -0.41
CA CYS A 86 0.25 11.25 0.47
C CYS A 86 1.78 11.10 0.39
N ARG A 87 2.27 9.86 0.30
CA ARG A 87 3.69 9.54 0.17
C ARG A 87 4.17 9.42 -1.27
N ASN A 88 3.27 9.55 -2.24
CA ASN A 88 3.55 9.40 -3.67
C ASN A 88 4.21 8.03 -4.01
N VAL A 89 3.79 6.96 -3.32
CA VAL A 89 4.37 5.61 -3.47
C VAL A 89 3.28 4.56 -3.67
N ARG A 90 3.57 3.57 -4.51
CA ARG A 90 2.80 2.35 -4.66
C ARG A 90 3.62 1.13 -4.31
N LEU A 91 3.17 0.37 -3.32
CA LEU A 91 3.72 -0.95 -3.00
C LEU A 91 3.03 -2.02 -3.85
N THR A 92 3.79 -3.06 -4.21
CA THR A 92 3.24 -4.27 -4.84
C THR A 92 3.61 -5.47 -3.98
N ILE A 93 2.61 -6.22 -3.54
CA ILE A 93 2.74 -7.37 -2.65
C ILE A 93 2.15 -8.60 -3.32
N ASN A 94 2.78 -9.75 -3.16
CA ASN A 94 2.22 -11.01 -3.64
C ASN A 94 1.04 -11.45 -2.77
N SER A 95 -0.12 -11.73 -3.36
CA SER A 95 -1.34 -12.04 -2.61
C SER A 95 -1.36 -13.42 -1.96
N TYR A 96 -0.48 -14.34 -2.39
CA TYR A 96 -0.42 -15.70 -1.83
C TYR A 96 0.56 -15.81 -0.66
N THR A 97 1.63 -15.01 -0.69
CA THR A 97 2.76 -15.13 0.25
C THR A 97 2.97 -13.89 1.10
N ASN A 98 2.23 -12.81 0.85
CA ASN A 98 2.42 -11.48 1.46
C ASN A 98 3.86 -10.93 1.32
N ARG A 99 4.64 -11.48 0.39
CA ARG A 99 5.99 -11.01 0.12
C ARG A 99 5.94 -9.67 -0.62
N ILE A 100 6.68 -8.67 -0.14
CA ILE A 100 6.87 -7.43 -0.91
C ILE A 100 7.60 -7.74 -2.22
N ILE A 101 7.13 -7.19 -3.33
CA ILE A 101 7.74 -7.37 -4.65
C ILE A 101 8.55 -6.14 -5.04
N THR A 102 7.99 -4.95 -4.84
CA THR A 102 8.61 -3.66 -5.19
C THR A 102 7.84 -2.50 -4.55
N ALA A 103 8.47 -1.32 -4.52
CA ALA A 103 7.85 -0.03 -4.30
C ALA A 103 8.17 0.87 -5.50
N ASP A 104 7.18 1.61 -5.99
CA ASP A 104 7.29 2.51 -7.14
C ASP A 104 6.87 3.91 -6.73
N LYS A 105 7.53 4.96 -7.24
CA LYS A 105 6.97 6.31 -7.17
C LYS A 105 5.74 6.37 -8.06
N LEU A 106 4.70 7.08 -7.61
CA LEU A 106 3.60 7.44 -8.49
C LEU A 106 4.14 8.55 -9.40
N ASN A 107 4.39 8.25 -10.67
CA ASN A 107 4.81 9.27 -11.62
C ASN A 107 3.64 10.24 -11.83
N ASN A 108 3.87 11.52 -11.56
CA ASN A 108 2.95 12.62 -11.84
C ASN A 108 2.75 12.89 -13.33
N GLU A 109 3.07 11.95 -14.24
CA GLU A 109 2.90 12.17 -15.69
C GLU A 109 1.46 12.51 -16.05
N GLN A 110 0.46 12.01 -15.33
CA GLN A 110 -0.93 12.43 -15.54
C GLN A 110 -1.20 13.85 -15.00
N GLN A 111 -0.54 14.28 -13.93
CA GLN A 111 -0.68 15.65 -13.42
C GLN A 111 0.07 16.67 -14.30
N THR A 112 1.24 16.34 -14.84
CA THR A 112 1.94 17.22 -15.79
C THR A 112 1.17 17.34 -17.10
N VAL A 113 0.63 16.25 -17.65
CA VAL A 113 -0.18 16.31 -18.88
C VAL A 113 -1.49 17.08 -18.65
N ASN A 114 -2.17 16.89 -17.51
CA ASN A 114 -3.38 17.65 -17.16
C ASN A 114 -3.08 19.13 -16.91
N ASN A 115 -1.95 19.47 -16.28
CA ASN A 115 -1.53 20.86 -16.07
C ASN A 115 -1.04 21.56 -17.34
N VAL A 116 -0.46 20.82 -18.30
CA VAL A 116 -0.08 21.34 -19.62
C VAL A 116 -1.34 21.66 -20.43
N ASN A 117 -2.33 20.75 -20.44
CA ASN A 117 -3.58 20.97 -21.18
C ASN A 117 -4.40 22.15 -20.62
N MET A 118 -4.41 22.37 -19.30
CA MET A 118 -5.09 23.53 -18.70
C MET A 118 -4.40 24.87 -18.99
N LYS A 119 -3.10 24.88 -19.31
CA LYS A 119 -2.37 26.11 -19.69
C LYS A 119 -2.52 26.48 -21.16
N GLN A 120 -2.88 25.53 -22.03
CA GLN A 120 -3.10 25.76 -23.46
C GLN A 120 -4.56 26.17 -23.79
N ALA A 121 -5.47 26.03 -22.83
CA ALA A 121 -6.88 26.39 -22.95
C ALA A 121 -7.22 27.80 -22.42
N LYS A 122 -6.21 28.68 -22.25
CA LYS A 122 -6.36 30.09 -21.86
C LYS A 122 -5.88 31.01 -22.97
#